data_AF-A0ABD8AHZ8-F1
#
_entry.id   AF-A0ABD8AHZ8-F1
#
_cell.length_a   1.000
_cell.length_b   1.000
_cell.length_c   1.000
_cell.angle_alpha   90.00
_cell.angle_beta   90.00
_cell.angle_gamma   90.00
#
_symmetry.space_group_name_H-M   'P 1'
#
loop_
_entity.id
_entity.type
_entity.pdbx_description
1 polymer ?
#
loop_
_entity_poly.entity_id
_entity_poly.type
_entity_poly.pdbx_seq_one_letter_code
_entity_poly.pdbx_strand_id
1 'polypeptide(L)'
;MKTIKLFEFFSGIGSQLKALKSLEEKLKFKTKSMGACDFYIDAIVSYMAMHYGILDPENNLDKQEMIEILEKYVFSSNSKDIVARDYFKRIKEDKLRNLFSYLYAFLNNEYFNDRYIKFSTLQHHSKRERAVRI
;
A
#
# COMPACT_ATOMS: atom_id res chain seq x y z
N MET A 1 -21.12 6.27 17.94
CA MET A 1 -19.73 6.72 17.68
C MET A 1 -19.66 7.24 16.25
N LYS A 2 -19.18 8.48 16.02
CA LYS A 2 -19.15 9.06 14.67
C LYS A 2 -18.02 8.44 13.83
N THR A 3 -18.23 8.32 12.53
CA THR A 3 -17.20 7.83 11.59
C THR A 3 -16.78 8.96 10.65
N ILE A 4 -15.50 9.30 10.68
CA ILE A 4 -14.87 10.22 9.73
C ILE A 4 -14.37 9.38 8.55
N LYS A 5 -14.86 9.71 7.36
CA LYS A 5 -14.39 9.14 6.09
C LYS A 5 -13.33 10.07 5.53
N LEU A 6 -12.09 9.57 5.39
CA LEU A 6 -10.94 10.35 4.97
C LEU A 6 -10.54 9.95 3.55
N PHE A 7 -10.33 10.92 2.67
CA PHE A 7 -9.64 10.73 1.40
C PHE A 7 -8.48 11.73 1.33
N GLU A 8 -7.27 11.26 1.05
CA GLU A 8 -6.04 12.07 1.13
C GLU A 8 -5.51 12.39 -0.27
N PHE A 9 -5.54 13.67 -0.67
CA PHE A 9 -4.78 14.14 -1.83
C PHE A 9 -3.40 14.63 -1.39
N PHE A 10 -2.36 14.30 -2.16
CA PHE A 10 -0.97 14.56 -1.81
C PHE A 10 -0.66 13.96 -0.42
N SER A 11 -0.99 12.68 -0.28
CA SER A 11 -0.99 11.99 1.02
C SER A 11 0.39 11.95 1.66
N GLY A 12 1.46 12.01 0.85
CA GLY A 12 2.80 11.72 1.32
C GLY A 12 2.80 10.37 2.02
N ILE A 13 3.36 10.33 3.23
CA ILE A 13 3.39 9.12 4.08
C ILE A 13 2.12 8.93 4.94
N GLY A 14 1.07 9.75 4.77
CA GLY A 14 -0.21 9.61 5.46
C GLY A 14 -0.21 10.15 6.89
N SER A 15 0.34 11.34 7.08
CA SER A 15 0.34 12.01 8.39
C SER A 15 -1.07 12.35 8.84
N GLN A 16 -1.98 12.62 7.90
CA GLN A 16 -3.38 12.95 8.13
C GLN A 16 -4.12 11.73 8.70
N LEU A 17 -4.01 10.56 8.05
CA LEU A 17 -4.54 9.31 8.56
C LEU A 17 -3.96 8.96 9.93
N LYS A 18 -2.64 9.09 10.12
CA LYS A 18 -1.97 8.80 11.40
C LYS A 18 -2.51 9.68 12.54
N ALA A 19 -2.67 10.98 12.29
CA ALA A 19 -3.16 11.94 13.27
C ALA A 19 -4.62 11.66 13.66
N LEU A 20 -5.48 11.34 12.69
CA LEU A 20 -6.87 11.00 12.99
C LEU A 20 -6.98 9.69 13.78
N LYS A 21 -6.15 8.69 13.45
CA LYS A 21 -6.08 7.42 14.18
C LYS A 21 -5.67 7.60 15.65
N SER A 22 -4.69 8.46 15.94
CA SER A 22 -4.24 8.70 17.33
C SER A 22 -5.27 9.45 18.18
N LEU A 23 -6.23 10.15 17.55
CA LEU A 23 -7.26 10.92 18.23
C LEU A 23 -8.59 10.16 18.41
N GLU A 24 -8.77 9.00 17.78
CA GLU A 24 -10.03 8.24 17.77
C GLU A 24 -10.56 7.99 19.19
N GLU A 25 -9.71 7.50 20.10
CA GLU A 25 -10.10 7.15 21.47
C GLU A 25 -10.43 8.40 22.29
N LYS A 26 -9.55 9.41 22.24
CA LYS A 26 -9.69 10.66 22.99
C LYS A 26 -10.97 11.41 22.62
N LEU A 27 -11.30 11.45 21.33
CA LEU A 27 -12.41 12.25 20.78
C LEU A 27 -13.64 11.39 20.42
N LYS A 28 -13.63 10.10 20.75
CA LYS A 28 -14.75 9.15 20.58
C LYS A 28 -15.32 9.11 19.15
N PHE A 29 -14.45 8.99 18.16
CA PHE A 29 -14.80 8.74 16.75
C PHE A 29 -14.00 7.58 16.14
N LYS A 30 -14.36 7.17 14.93
CA LYS A 30 -13.57 6.23 14.11
C LYS A 30 -13.18 6.84 12.78
N THR A 31 -11.99 6.51 12.31
CA THR A 31 -11.46 6.92 11.01
C THR A 31 -11.54 5.75 10.05
N LYS A 32 -12.16 5.97 8.90
CA LYS A 32 -12.15 5.07 7.75
C LYS A 32 -11.44 5.78 6.60
N SER A 33 -10.28 5.27 6.18
CA SER A 33 -9.68 5.70 4.92
C SER A 33 -10.56 5.22 3.77
N MET A 34 -10.81 6.12 2.83
CA MET A 34 -11.57 5.90 1.60
C MET A 34 -10.65 5.84 0.38
N GLY A 35 -9.36 6.08 0.57
CA GLY A 35 -8.35 6.14 -0.49
C GLY A 35 -7.34 7.26 -0.25
N ALA A 36 -6.27 7.23 -1.03
CA ALA A 36 -5.24 8.23 -1.08
C ALA A 36 -4.81 8.45 -2.54
N CYS A 37 -4.25 9.62 -2.82
CA CYS A 37 -3.74 10.00 -4.12
C CYS A 37 -2.36 10.64 -3.93
N ASP A 38 -1.36 9.99 -4.52
CA ASP A 38 0.01 10.46 -4.59
C ASP A 38 0.66 9.84 -5.83
N PHE A 39 1.77 10.43 -6.26
CA PHE A 39 2.58 9.95 -7.38
C PHE A 39 4.03 9.68 -6.98
N TYR A 40 4.46 10.09 -5.78
CA TYR A 40 5.83 9.91 -5.34
C TYR A 40 6.02 8.48 -4.82
N ILE A 41 6.86 7.72 -5.52
CA ILE A 41 7.06 6.29 -5.29
C ILE A 41 7.41 5.98 -3.82
N ASP A 42 8.41 6.65 -3.25
CA ASP A 42 8.85 6.34 -1.88
C ASP A 42 7.80 6.73 -0.83
N ALA A 43 7.01 7.79 -1.09
CA ALA A 43 5.89 8.15 -0.24
C ALA A 43 4.78 7.11 -0.28
N ILE A 44 4.41 6.63 -1.48
CA ILE A 44 3.42 5.56 -1.65
C ILE A 44 3.87 4.29 -0.93
N VAL A 45 5.11 3.83 -1.16
CA VAL A 45 5.66 2.64 -0.49
C VAL A 45 5.62 2.80 1.03
N SER A 46 6.07 3.95 1.54
CA SER A 46 6.08 4.25 2.98
C SER A 46 4.66 4.31 3.56
N TYR A 47 3.73 4.98 2.88
CA TYR A 47 2.33 5.06 3.27
C TYR A 47 1.75 3.65 3.42
N MET A 48 1.92 2.82 2.40
CA MET A 48 1.37 1.47 2.37
C MET A 48 1.96 0.62 3.50
N ALA A 49 3.28 0.65 3.67
CA ALA A 49 3.97 -0.08 4.73
C ALA A 49 3.55 0.38 6.14
N MET A 50 3.42 1.69 6.37
CA MET A 50 3.10 2.26 7.68
C MET A 50 1.65 2.02 8.12
N HIS A 51 0.70 2.04 7.18
CA HIS A 51 -0.73 1.99 7.50
C HIS A 51 -1.37 0.62 7.30
N TYR A 52 -0.79 -0.22 6.44
CA TYR A 52 -1.35 -1.55 6.11
C TYR A 52 -0.40 -2.72 6.37
N GLY A 53 0.91 -2.45 6.50
CA GLY A 53 1.93 -3.46 6.82
C GLY A 53 2.88 -3.76 5.65
N ILE A 54 3.85 -4.63 5.90
CA ILE A 54 4.87 -5.01 4.92
C ILE A 54 4.31 -6.11 4.00
N LEU A 55 4.48 -5.93 2.69
CA LEU A 55 4.15 -6.92 1.68
C LEU A 55 5.36 -7.74 1.26
N ASP A 56 5.12 -9.01 0.98
CA ASP A 56 6.05 -9.87 0.23
C ASP A 56 6.13 -9.44 -1.25
N PRO A 57 7.24 -9.76 -1.96
CA PRO A 57 7.39 -9.47 -3.39
C PRO A 57 6.28 -10.11 -4.26
N GLU A 58 6.03 -9.55 -5.45
CA GLU A 58 5.18 -10.16 -6.46
C GLU A 58 5.94 -11.28 -7.18
N ASN A 59 5.39 -12.49 -7.18
CA ASN A 59 6.06 -13.70 -7.69
C ASN A 59 5.27 -14.42 -8.79
N ASN A 60 4.03 -14.03 -9.04
CA ASN A 60 3.14 -14.69 -10.02
C ASN A 60 3.23 -14.03 -11.40
N LEU A 61 3.57 -12.74 -11.46
CA LEU A 61 3.77 -12.02 -12.71
C LEU A 61 5.24 -12.07 -13.14
N ASP A 62 5.47 -12.10 -14.45
CA ASP A 62 6.78 -11.87 -15.01
C ASP A 62 7.17 -10.38 -14.95
N LYS A 63 8.46 -10.10 -15.24
CA LYS A 63 8.98 -8.73 -15.19
C LYS A 63 8.26 -7.79 -16.16
N GLN A 64 7.96 -8.28 -17.36
CA GLN A 64 7.39 -7.48 -18.44
C GLN A 64 5.93 -7.13 -18.13
N GLU A 65 5.14 -8.07 -17.61
CA GLU A 65 3.77 -7.83 -17.15
C GLU A 65 3.70 -6.75 -16.07
N MET A 66 4.60 -6.81 -15.07
CA MET A 66 4.68 -5.78 -14.03
C MET A 66 4.99 -4.39 -14.60
N ILE A 67 5.90 -4.32 -15.57
CA ILE A 67 6.27 -3.06 -16.24
C ILE A 67 5.07 -2.50 -17.00
N GLU A 68 4.40 -3.32 -17.80
CA GLU A 68 3.24 -2.91 -18.61
C GLU A 68 2.07 -2.43 -17.76
N ILE A 69 1.89 -2.99 -16.56
CA ILE A 69 0.91 -2.50 -15.60
C ILE A 69 1.31 -1.14 -15.05
N LEU A 70 2.54 -0.97 -14.56
CA LEU A 70 2.98 0.28 -13.92
C LEU A 70 3.12 1.44 -14.92
N GLU A 71 3.52 1.19 -16.17
CA GLU A 71 3.67 2.21 -17.22
C GLU A 71 2.33 2.85 -17.64
N LYS A 72 1.19 2.29 -17.22
CA LYS A 72 -0.14 2.92 -17.42
C LYS A 72 -0.41 4.09 -16.48
N TYR A 73 0.43 4.27 -15.45
CA TYR A 73 0.24 5.27 -14.40
C TYR A 73 1.39 6.27 -14.36
N VAL A 74 1.13 7.42 -13.72
CA VAL A 74 2.12 8.49 -13.56
C VAL A 74 2.75 8.39 -12.18
N PHE A 75 4.08 8.27 -12.17
CA PHE A 75 4.88 8.21 -10.95
C PHE A 75 6.03 9.21 -10.99
N SER A 76 6.54 9.55 -9.81
CA SER A 76 7.74 10.35 -9.60
C SER A 76 8.72 9.60 -8.70
N SER A 77 10.01 9.69 -9.01
CA SER A 77 11.08 9.19 -8.15
C SER A 77 11.74 10.28 -7.31
N ASN A 78 11.30 11.54 -7.43
CA ASN A 78 11.89 12.69 -6.73
C ASN A 78 10.84 13.69 -6.22
N SER A 79 9.58 13.24 -6.15
CA SER A 79 8.36 13.99 -5.80
C SER A 79 8.01 15.21 -6.67
N LYS A 80 8.73 15.43 -7.78
CA LYS A 80 8.61 16.62 -8.62
C LYS A 80 8.35 16.28 -10.07
N ASP A 81 9.20 15.42 -10.62
CA ASP A 81 9.23 15.10 -12.04
C ASP A 81 8.67 13.70 -12.30
N ILE A 82 8.01 13.54 -13.45
CA ILE A 82 7.54 12.24 -13.92
C ILE A 82 8.75 11.38 -14.27
N VAL A 83 8.71 10.10 -13.87
CA VAL A 83 9.77 9.14 -14.23
C VAL A 83 9.90 8.95 -15.74
N ALA A 84 11.12 8.69 -16.22
CA ALA A 84 11.36 8.36 -17.63
C ALA A 84 10.57 7.11 -18.07
N ARG A 85 10.24 7.00 -19.35
CA ARG A 85 9.44 5.88 -19.90
C ARG A 85 10.05 4.50 -19.60
N ASP A 86 11.36 4.38 -19.61
CA ASP A 86 12.10 3.15 -19.35
C ASP A 86 12.51 2.99 -17.88
N TYR A 87 11.95 3.80 -16.97
CA TYR A 87 12.30 3.79 -15.54
C TYR A 87 12.16 2.38 -14.93
N PHE A 88 11.00 1.73 -15.08
CA PHE A 88 10.77 0.40 -14.52
C PHE A 88 11.59 -0.69 -15.22
N LYS A 89 11.90 -0.52 -16.51
CA LYS A 89 12.75 -1.46 -17.29
C LYS A 89 14.16 -1.54 -16.71
N ARG A 90 14.72 -0.41 -16.28
CA ARG A 90 16.06 -0.30 -15.68
C ARG A 90 16.16 -0.83 -14.25
N ILE A 91 15.04 -1.08 -13.57
CA ILE A 91 15.04 -1.64 -12.22
C ILE A 91 15.38 -3.14 -12.31
N LYS A 92 16.28 -3.60 -11.42
CA LYS A 92 16.56 -5.03 -11.25
C LYS A 92 15.29 -5.75 -10.83
N GLU A 93 15.07 -6.95 -11.36
CA GLU A 93 13.80 -7.66 -11.21
C GLU A 93 13.38 -7.83 -9.73
N ASP A 94 14.28 -8.29 -8.86
CA ASP A 94 13.98 -8.46 -7.43
C ASP A 94 13.49 -7.16 -6.77
N LYS A 95 14.11 -6.03 -7.13
CA LYS A 95 13.69 -4.72 -6.63
C LYS A 95 12.33 -4.32 -7.21
N LEU A 96 12.09 -4.62 -8.48
CA LEU A 96 10.80 -4.34 -9.13
C LEU A 96 9.68 -5.16 -8.50
N ARG A 97 9.89 -6.44 -8.20
CA ARG A 97 8.90 -7.33 -7.54
C ARG A 97 8.46 -6.78 -6.18
N ASN A 98 9.42 -6.30 -5.39
CA ASN A 98 9.15 -5.62 -4.12
C ASN A 98 8.35 -4.35 -4.33
N LEU A 99 8.83 -3.47 -5.23
CA LEU A 99 8.21 -2.17 -5.48
C LEU A 99 6.78 -2.30 -6.04
N PHE A 100 6.59 -3.20 -7.00
CA PHE A 100 5.33 -3.46 -7.67
C PHE A 100 4.23 -3.79 -6.67
N SER A 101 4.53 -4.60 -5.65
CA SER A 101 3.54 -5.01 -4.65
C SER A 101 2.91 -3.81 -3.95
N TYR A 102 3.71 -2.81 -3.56
CA TYR A 102 3.20 -1.61 -2.93
C TYR A 102 2.49 -0.68 -3.90
N LEU A 103 3.10 -0.40 -5.05
CA LEU A 103 2.54 0.53 -6.05
C LEU A 103 1.21 0.00 -6.61
N TYR A 104 1.13 -1.29 -6.93
CA TYR A 104 -0.08 -1.86 -7.50
C TYR A 104 -1.18 -2.02 -6.45
N ALA A 105 -0.85 -2.35 -5.20
CA ALA A 105 -1.82 -2.33 -4.11
C ALA A 105 -2.36 -0.92 -3.80
N PHE A 106 -1.58 0.13 -4.06
CA PHE A 106 -2.06 1.50 -3.93
C PHE A 106 -3.07 1.87 -5.04
N LEU A 107 -2.92 1.28 -6.24
CA LEU A 107 -3.71 1.62 -7.44
C LEU A 107 -4.91 0.70 -7.67
N ASN A 108 -4.87 -0.54 -7.17
CA ASN A 108 -5.86 -1.56 -7.47
C ASN A 108 -6.44 -2.17 -6.19
N ASN A 109 -7.75 -1.96 -5.98
CA ASN A 109 -8.45 -2.43 -4.77
C ASN A 109 -8.53 -3.96 -4.67
N GLU A 110 -8.63 -4.69 -5.78
CA GLU A 110 -8.68 -6.15 -5.74
C GLU A 110 -7.35 -6.73 -5.31
N TYR A 111 -6.25 -6.24 -5.90
CA TYR A 111 -4.90 -6.60 -5.51
C TYR A 111 -4.59 -6.16 -4.07
N PHE A 112 -5.01 -4.96 -3.67
CA PHE A 112 -4.92 -4.53 -2.27
C PHE A 112 -5.57 -5.54 -1.31
N ASN A 113 -6.82 -5.91 -1.59
CA ASN A 113 -7.57 -6.84 -0.75
C ASN A 113 -6.92 -8.23 -0.73
N ASP A 114 -6.46 -8.71 -1.89
CA ASP A 114 -5.76 -9.98 -1.98
C ASP A 114 -4.50 -10.01 -1.11
N ARG A 115 -3.67 -8.95 -1.18
CA ARG A 115 -2.37 -8.89 -0.51
C ARG A 115 -2.43 -8.55 0.97
N TYR A 116 -3.35 -7.68 1.39
CA TYR A 116 -3.46 -7.27 2.80
C TYR A 116 -4.54 -8.01 3.58
N ILE A 117 -5.71 -8.30 2.98
CA ILE A 117 -6.84 -8.87 3.72
C ILE A 117 -6.70 -10.38 3.89
N LYS A 118 -6.29 -11.13 2.85
CA LYS A 118 -6.02 -12.58 3.02
C LYS A 118 -4.89 -12.85 4.02
N PHE A 119 -3.88 -11.97 4.06
CA PHE A 119 -2.79 -12.07 5.02
C PHE A 119 -3.27 -11.92 6.47
N SER A 120 -4.17 -10.96 6.73
CA SER A 120 -4.74 -10.76 8.07
C SER A 120 -5.59 -11.96 8.54
N THR A 121 -6.36 -12.59 7.65
CA THR A 121 -7.20 -13.74 7.99
C THR A 121 -6.36 -15.00 8.24
N LEU A 122 -5.33 -15.25 7.42
CA LEU A 122 -4.40 -16.37 7.60
C LEU A 122 -3.59 -16.28 8.89
N GLN A 123 -3.12 -15.08 9.27
CA GLN A 123 -2.42 -14.88 10.54
C GLN A 123 -3.34 -15.01 11.77
N HIS A 124 -4.61 -14.65 11.66
CA HIS A 124 -5.59 -14.87 12.73
C HIS A 124 -5.94 -16.35 12.90
N HIS A 125 -6.02 -17.12 11.80
CA HIS A 125 -6.22 -18.57 11.86
C HIS A 125 -5.02 -19.30 12.48
N SER A 126 -3.79 -18.99 12.08
CA SER A 126 -2.59 -19.65 12.64
C SER A 126 -2.36 -19.35 14.13
N LYS A 127 -2.72 -18.15 14.60
CA LYS A 127 -2.70 -17.79 16.03
C LYS A 127 -3.77 -18.52 16.84
N ARG A 128 -4.97 -18.73 16.29
CA ARG A 128 -6.04 -19.53 16.92
C ARG A 128 -5.65 -21.00 17.05
N GLU A 129 -5.08 -21.59 16.00
CA GLU A 129 -4.65 -22.99 16.04
C GLU A 129 -3.53 -23.26 17.05
N ARG A 130 -2.62 -22.31 17.27
CA ARG A 130 -1.62 -22.41 18.34
C ARG A 130 -2.22 -22.24 19.74
N ALA A 131 -3.23 -21.41 19.92
CA ALA A 131 -3.88 -21.19 21.21
C ALA A 131 -4.79 -22.35 21.65
N VAL A 132 -5.30 -23.15 20.72
CA VAL A 132 -6.14 -24.33 21.00
C VAL A 132 -5.31 -25.58 21.34
N ARG A 133 -4.00 -25.55 21.09
CA ARG A 133 -3.06 -26.65 21.36
C ARG A 133 -2.29 -26.50 22.68
N ILE A 134 -2.70 -25.58 23.55
CA ILE A 134 -2.16 -25.35 24.90
C ILE A 134 -3.30 -25.62 25.89
#